data_AF-A0A060ZFT1-F1
#
_entry.id   AF-A0A060ZFT1-F1
#
_cell.length_a   1.000
_cell.length_b   1.000
_cell.length_c   1.000
_cell.angle_alpha   90.00
_cell.angle_beta   90.00
_cell.angle_gamma   90.00
#
_symmetry.space_group_name_H-M   'P 1'
#
loop_
_entity.id
_entity.type
_entity.pdbx_description
1 polymer ?
#
loop_
_entity_poly.entity_id
_entity_poly.type
_entity_poly.pdbx_seq_one_letter_code
_entity_poly.pdbx_strand_id
1 'polypeptide(L)'
;MICFSPFRKCAMISAHYGFSDVFDNLIISLCKFTTLSSESVENLPTVFGSNGKAQIAAKTMFHLAHRHGDILREGWKNIMDSMLQLFRAELLPKAMVEVEDFVEPNGTISLQREETPSNRGESAVLSFVNWLTLSGAEQSGQRGPSTENQEAKQAAMLCIKQCDPEKLITESKFLQLESLQELMKALISVTPDEETYDEEDAAFCLEMLLRIVMENRLQRAASWWRGLWWASSDWPSACCAERT
;
A
#
# COMPACT_ATOMS: atom_id res chain seq x y z
N MET A 1 3.31 -8.59 26.01
CA MET A 1 2.14 -8.85 25.14
C MET A 1 1.41 -7.53 24.94
N ILE A 2 1.64 -6.84 23.81
CA ILE A 2 0.89 -5.61 23.50
C ILE A 2 -0.50 -6.06 23.09
N CYS A 3 -1.49 -5.82 23.96
CA CYS A 3 -2.87 -6.12 23.63
C CYS A 3 -3.37 -4.98 22.73
N PHE A 4 -3.66 -5.24 21.45
CA PHE A 4 -4.22 -4.25 20.52
C PHE A 4 -5.75 -4.15 20.60
N SER A 5 -6.38 -4.93 21.48
CA SER A 5 -7.82 -4.81 21.78
C SER A 5 -8.24 -3.42 22.33
N PRO A 6 -7.44 -2.70 23.15
CA PRO A 6 -7.75 -1.35 23.59
C PRO A 6 -7.70 -0.34 22.44
N PHE A 7 -6.74 -0.49 21.51
CA PHE A 7 -6.67 0.34 20.31
C PHE A 7 -7.91 0.18 19.45
N ARG A 8 -8.41 -1.05 19.28
CA ARG A 8 -9.66 -1.31 18.56
C ARG A 8 -10.89 -0.70 19.24
N LYS A 9 -10.96 -0.73 20.57
CA LYS A 9 -12.04 -0.08 21.33
C LYS A 9 -11.97 1.45 21.23
N CYS A 10 -10.77 2.01 21.37
CA CYS A 10 -10.54 3.45 21.22
C CYS A 10 -10.91 3.93 19.81
N ALA A 11 -10.46 3.19 18.79
CA ALA A 11 -10.83 3.41 17.40
C ALA A 11 -12.34 3.39 17.19
N MET A 12 -13.04 2.39 17.71
CA MET A 12 -14.48 2.24 17.57
C MET A 12 -15.26 3.40 18.22
N ILE A 13 -14.85 3.83 19.42
CA ILE A 13 -15.47 4.96 20.13
C ILE A 13 -15.21 6.25 19.36
N SER A 14 -13.94 6.51 19.00
CA SER A 14 -13.57 7.74 18.27
C SER A 14 -14.28 7.82 16.92
N ALA A 15 -14.36 6.70 16.21
CA ALA A 15 -15.11 6.58 14.97
C ALA A 15 -16.61 6.87 15.14
N HIS A 16 -17.22 6.30 16.19
CA HIS A 16 -18.64 6.48 16.47
C HIS A 16 -19.01 7.93 16.81
N TYR A 17 -18.13 8.65 17.49
CA TYR A 17 -18.34 10.05 17.88
C TYR A 17 -17.71 11.08 16.92
N GLY A 18 -17.07 10.62 15.82
CA GLY A 18 -16.44 11.50 14.84
C GLY A 18 -15.21 12.26 15.35
N PHE A 19 -14.50 11.72 16.36
CA PHE A 19 -13.29 12.32 16.89
C PHE A 19 -12.08 11.99 16.01
N SER A 20 -11.97 12.69 14.88
CA SER A 20 -10.87 12.55 13.91
C SER A 20 -9.51 12.65 14.57
N ASP A 21 -9.28 13.65 15.41
CA ASP A 21 -7.96 13.93 15.99
C ASP A 21 -7.47 12.77 16.89
N VAL A 22 -8.37 12.17 17.66
CA VAL A 22 -8.03 11.02 18.53
C VAL A 22 -7.72 9.79 17.68
N PHE A 23 -8.50 9.59 16.62
CA PHE A 23 -8.30 8.48 15.69
C PHE A 23 -7.00 8.65 14.87
N ASP A 24 -6.68 9.85 14.42
CA ASP A 24 -5.44 10.19 13.72
C ASP A 24 -4.23 9.97 14.63
N ASN A 25 -4.27 10.48 15.86
CA ASN A 25 -3.19 10.25 16.85
C ASN A 25 -2.95 8.76 17.12
N LEU A 26 -4.02 7.97 17.12
CA LEU A 26 -3.95 6.52 17.22
C LEU A 26 -3.22 5.92 16.00
N ILE A 27 -3.62 6.27 14.78
CA ILE A 27 -3.00 5.79 13.55
C ILE A 27 -1.52 6.22 13.47
N ILE A 28 -1.22 7.48 13.75
CA ILE A 28 0.15 8.01 13.81
C ILE A 28 1.01 7.20 14.78
N SER A 29 0.46 6.88 15.96
CA SER A 29 1.16 6.05 16.94
C SER A 29 1.39 4.63 16.43
N LEU A 30 0.40 4.02 15.76
CA LEU A 30 0.54 2.70 15.14
C LEU A 30 1.61 2.71 14.04
N CYS A 31 1.64 3.73 13.18
CA CYS A 31 2.67 3.91 12.15
C CYS A 31 4.07 3.92 12.77
N LYS A 32 4.27 4.68 13.86
CA LYS A 32 5.56 4.70 14.58
C LYS A 32 5.94 3.31 15.11
N PHE A 33 4.98 2.53 15.62
CA PHE A 33 5.24 1.18 16.11
C PHE A 33 5.55 0.16 15.00
N THR A 34 5.18 0.45 13.74
CA THR A 34 5.54 -0.42 12.61
C THR A 34 7.00 -0.30 12.19
N THR A 35 7.67 0.77 12.61
CA THR A 35 9.04 1.16 12.20
C THR A 35 9.23 1.32 10.68
N LEU A 36 8.16 1.25 9.87
CA LEU A 36 8.26 1.33 8.42
C LEU A 36 8.89 2.66 8.01
N SER A 37 8.29 3.80 8.38
CA SER A 37 8.77 5.14 7.99
C SER A 37 10.09 5.60 8.65
N SER A 38 10.63 4.85 9.63
CA SER A 38 11.86 5.25 10.35
C SER A 38 13.08 4.42 9.98
N GLU A 39 12.89 3.30 9.30
CA GLU A 39 13.95 2.35 8.99
C GLU A 39 14.50 2.56 7.58
N SER A 40 15.80 2.30 7.41
CA SER A 40 16.46 2.34 6.11
C SER A 40 15.86 1.31 5.16
N VAL A 41 15.67 1.67 3.88
CA VAL A 41 15.01 0.82 2.87
C VAL A 41 15.66 -0.56 2.77
N GLU A 42 16.99 -0.62 2.83
CA GLU A 42 17.78 -1.87 2.73
C GLU A 42 17.55 -2.83 3.90
N ASN A 43 17.41 -2.31 5.12
CA ASN A 43 17.27 -3.14 6.33
C ASN A 43 15.80 -3.42 6.68
N LEU A 44 14.88 -2.62 6.15
CA LEU A 44 13.46 -2.67 6.50
C LEU A 44 12.85 -4.06 6.35
N PRO A 45 13.05 -4.83 5.26
CA PRO A 45 12.50 -6.18 5.14
C PRO A 45 12.92 -7.12 6.28
N THR A 46 14.18 -7.04 6.72
CA THR A 46 14.73 -7.88 7.78
C THR A 46 14.25 -7.42 9.16
N VAL A 47 14.28 -6.11 9.43
CA VAL A 47 13.89 -5.54 10.73
C VAL A 47 12.38 -5.69 10.96
N PHE A 48 11.56 -5.38 9.97
CA PHE A 48 10.11 -5.56 10.05
C PHE A 48 9.73 -7.04 10.10
N GLY A 49 10.40 -7.87 9.30
CA GLY A 49 10.18 -9.32 9.22
C GLY A 49 10.47 -10.09 10.49
N SER A 50 11.50 -9.68 11.23
CA SER A 50 11.86 -10.27 12.53
C SER A 50 11.06 -9.67 13.70
N ASN A 51 10.38 -8.54 13.51
CA ASN A 51 9.68 -7.83 14.56
C ASN A 51 8.16 -8.12 14.58
N GLY A 52 7.77 -9.14 15.33
CA GLY A 52 6.35 -9.51 15.50
C GLY A 52 5.46 -8.38 16.06
N LYS A 53 6.00 -7.43 16.84
CA LYS A 53 5.21 -6.29 17.33
C LYS A 53 4.91 -5.30 16.22
N ALA A 54 5.90 -5.00 15.38
CA ALA A 54 5.75 -4.13 14.22
C ALA A 54 4.73 -4.71 13.23
N GLN A 55 4.77 -6.03 13.00
CA GLN A 55 3.80 -6.72 12.16
C GLN A 55 2.37 -6.61 12.69
N ILE A 56 2.15 -6.83 13.99
CA ILE A 56 0.83 -6.67 14.59
C ILE A 56 0.36 -5.21 14.54
N ALA A 57 1.27 -4.26 14.75
CA ALA A 57 0.96 -2.83 14.62
C ALA A 57 0.53 -2.48 13.19
N ALA A 58 1.24 -2.98 12.17
CA ALA A 58 0.89 -2.79 10.77
C ALA A 58 -0.48 -3.39 10.45
N LYS A 59 -0.72 -4.67 10.81
CA LYS A 59 -2.03 -5.32 10.62
C LYS A 59 -3.16 -4.55 11.30
N THR A 60 -2.90 -4.00 12.49
CA THR A 60 -3.89 -3.19 13.21
C THR A 60 -4.14 -1.86 12.51
N MET A 61 -3.10 -1.16 12.08
CA MET A 61 -3.20 0.10 11.33
C MET A 61 -4.06 -0.09 10.07
N PHE A 62 -3.70 -1.04 9.20
CA PHE A 62 -4.44 -1.32 7.97
C PHE A 62 -5.88 -1.76 8.27
N HIS A 63 -6.09 -2.63 9.28
CA HIS A 63 -7.44 -3.03 9.68
C HIS A 63 -8.32 -1.85 10.10
N LEU A 64 -7.76 -0.90 10.86
CA LEU A 64 -8.48 0.29 11.30
C LEU A 64 -8.76 1.24 10.13
N ALA A 65 -7.78 1.45 9.25
CA ALA A 65 -7.94 2.27 8.05
C ALA A 65 -9.02 1.71 7.11
N HIS A 66 -9.06 0.39 6.88
CA HIS A 66 -10.12 -0.25 6.09
C HIS A 66 -11.51 -0.04 6.69
N ARG A 67 -11.63 -0.12 8.02
CA ARG A 67 -12.94 -0.12 8.67
C ARG A 67 -13.47 1.28 8.99
N HIS A 68 -12.58 2.22 9.26
CA HIS A 68 -12.89 3.53 9.82
C HIS A 68 -12.17 4.65 9.05
N GLY A 69 -11.84 4.41 7.79
CA GLY A 69 -11.14 5.38 6.93
C GLY A 69 -11.90 6.70 6.77
N ASP A 70 -13.22 6.73 6.91
CA ASP A 70 -14.01 7.97 6.84
C ASP A 70 -13.66 9.01 7.90
N ILE A 71 -13.14 8.57 9.06
CA ILE A 71 -12.78 9.46 10.17
C ILE A 71 -11.34 9.99 10.03
N LEU A 72 -10.50 9.30 9.24
CA LEU A 72 -9.10 9.70 9.03
C LEU A 72 -9.00 11.10 8.40
N ARG A 73 -8.08 11.91 8.91
CA ARG A 73 -7.65 13.17 8.31
C ARG A 73 -6.14 13.15 8.17
N GLU A 74 -5.41 13.65 9.15
CA GLU A 74 -3.95 13.74 9.11
C GLU A 74 -3.28 12.36 9.13
N GLY A 75 -3.96 11.35 9.70
CA GLY A 75 -3.47 9.99 9.74
C GLY A 75 -3.26 9.36 8.36
N TRP A 76 -3.93 9.86 7.31
CA TRP A 76 -3.70 9.38 5.94
C TRP A 76 -2.27 9.58 5.49
N LYS A 77 -1.65 10.72 5.84
CA LYS A 77 -0.26 11.00 5.47
C LYS A 77 0.68 9.92 5.98
N ASN A 78 0.56 9.54 7.26
CA ASN A 78 1.40 8.52 7.86
C ASN A 78 1.18 7.10 7.26
N ILE A 79 -0.03 6.80 6.79
CA ILE A 79 -0.30 5.55 6.08
C ILE A 79 0.35 5.59 4.70
N MET A 80 0.23 6.70 3.96
CA MET A 80 0.83 6.86 2.63
C MET A 80 2.36 6.88 2.71
N ASP A 81 2.96 7.53 3.73
CA ASP A 81 4.40 7.46 4.00
C ASP A 81 4.86 6.01 4.22
N SER A 82 4.10 5.24 5.00
CA SER A 82 4.38 3.82 5.22
C SER A 82 4.24 3.02 3.92
N MET A 83 3.26 3.35 3.09
CA MET A 83 3.01 2.68 1.81
C MET A 83 4.12 2.95 0.78
N LEU A 84 4.58 4.20 0.68
CA LEU A 84 5.72 4.57 -0.17
C LEU A 84 7.01 3.89 0.31
N GLN A 85 7.21 3.79 1.62
CA GLN A 85 8.36 3.07 2.15
C GLN A 85 8.31 1.56 1.89
N LEU A 86 7.11 0.95 1.91
CA LEU A 86 6.91 -0.44 1.50
C LEU A 86 7.16 -0.63 0.00
N PHE A 87 6.83 0.36 -0.83
CA PHE A 87 7.16 0.38 -2.25
C PHE A 87 8.67 0.37 -2.46
N ARG A 88 9.40 1.31 -1.85
CA ARG A 88 10.86 1.39 -1.93
C ARG A 88 11.56 0.12 -1.44
N ALA A 89 11.01 -0.54 -0.42
CA ALA A 89 11.57 -1.77 0.14
C ALA A 89 11.16 -3.07 -0.60
N GLU A 90 10.46 -2.96 -1.73
CA GLU A 90 9.97 -4.10 -2.52
C GLU A 90 9.09 -5.09 -1.74
N LEU A 91 8.29 -4.57 -0.80
CA LEU A 91 7.39 -5.37 0.04
C LEU A 91 5.93 -5.31 -0.39
N LEU A 92 5.58 -4.41 -1.32
CA LEU A 92 4.21 -4.31 -1.82
C LEU A 92 3.83 -5.49 -2.73
N PRO A 93 2.55 -5.87 -2.76
CA PRO A 93 2.05 -6.86 -3.71
C PRO A 93 2.25 -6.41 -5.16
N LYS A 94 2.56 -7.36 -6.04
CA LYS A 94 2.71 -7.13 -7.49
C LYS A 94 1.55 -6.36 -8.11
N ALA A 95 0.31 -6.63 -7.70
CA ALA A 95 -0.87 -5.92 -8.19
C ALA A 95 -0.80 -4.39 -8.02
N MET A 96 -0.05 -3.88 -7.04
CA MET A 96 0.13 -2.43 -6.80
C MET A 96 1.33 -1.82 -7.52
N VAL A 97 2.24 -2.66 -8.03
CA VAL A 97 3.52 -2.24 -8.63
C VAL A 97 3.52 -2.52 -10.13
N GLU A 98 2.83 -3.55 -10.58
CA GLU A 98 2.62 -3.86 -11.99
C GLU A 98 1.41 -3.06 -12.49
N VAL A 99 1.59 -2.35 -13.61
CA VAL A 99 0.60 -1.53 -14.31
C VAL A 99 0.33 -2.18 -15.66
N GLU A 100 -0.93 -2.26 -16.08
CA GLU A 100 -1.25 -2.81 -17.40
C GLU A 100 -0.71 -1.87 -18.50
N ASP A 101 0.12 -2.42 -19.39
CA ASP A 101 0.60 -1.72 -20.57
C ASP A 101 -0.17 -2.20 -21.81
N PHE A 102 -0.92 -1.30 -22.42
CA PHE A 102 -1.70 -1.58 -23.63
C PHE A 102 -0.86 -1.59 -24.91
N VAL A 103 0.44 -1.26 -24.82
CA VAL A 103 1.37 -1.18 -25.95
C VAL A 103 2.30 -2.40 -26.01
N GLU A 104 2.72 -2.96 -24.89
CA GLU A 104 3.58 -4.15 -24.85
C GLU A 104 2.83 -5.48 -25.12
N PRO A 105 3.48 -6.46 -25.80
CA PRO A 105 2.87 -7.77 -26.06
C PRO A 105 2.54 -8.58 -24.81
N ASN A 106 3.20 -8.23 -23.69
CA ASN A 106 3.15 -8.92 -22.40
C ASN A 106 2.04 -8.35 -21.50
N GLY A 107 1.58 -7.13 -21.80
CA GLY A 107 0.45 -6.48 -21.13
C GLY A 107 0.73 -5.80 -19.79
N THR A 108 1.98 -5.79 -19.27
CA THR A 108 2.28 -5.25 -17.93
C THR A 108 3.68 -4.62 -17.81
N ILE A 109 3.77 -3.42 -17.23
CA ILE A 109 5.01 -2.71 -16.85
C ILE A 109 5.12 -2.66 -15.31
N SER A 110 6.30 -2.94 -14.75
CA SER A 110 6.60 -2.73 -13.33
C SER A 110 7.00 -1.27 -13.06
N LEU A 111 6.42 -0.66 -12.03
CA LEU A 111 6.79 0.67 -11.53
C LEU A 111 8.13 0.67 -10.78
N GLN A 112 8.55 -0.50 -10.30
CA GLN A 112 9.92 -0.70 -9.83
C GLN A 112 10.79 -1.05 -11.02
N ARG A 113 11.93 -0.37 -11.16
CA ARG A 113 12.90 -0.67 -12.21
C ARG A 113 13.30 -2.14 -12.12
N GLU A 114 12.98 -2.89 -13.17
CA GLU A 114 13.65 -4.16 -13.40
C GLU A 114 15.11 -3.80 -13.72
N GLU A 115 16.06 -4.23 -12.88
CA GLU A 115 17.46 -4.28 -13.29
C GLU A 115 17.51 -5.26 -14.48
N THR A 116 17.27 -4.75 -15.67
CA THR A 116 17.60 -5.44 -16.91
C THR A 116 19.10 -5.65 -16.84
N PRO A 117 19.61 -6.89 -16.73
CA PRO A 117 21.02 -7.12 -16.94
C PRO A 117 21.25 -6.81 -18.42
N SER A 118 21.72 -5.60 -18.70
CA SER A 118 22.17 -5.20 -20.02
C SER A 118 23.13 -6.27 -20.53
N ASN A 119 22.60 -7.09 -21.43
CA ASN A 119 23.26 -7.97 -22.37
C ASN A 119 24.80 -7.82 -22.42
N ARG A 120 25.50 -8.54 -21.56
CA ARG A 120 26.88 -9.01 -21.79
C ARG A 120 26.94 -10.46 -21.34
N GLY A 121 26.73 -11.35 -22.30
CA GLY A 121 26.63 -12.80 -22.14
C GLY A 121 27.91 -13.51 -21.69
N GLU A 122 28.50 -13.10 -20.57
CA GLU A 122 29.68 -13.77 -20.00
C GLU A 122 29.60 -13.99 -18.47
N SER A 123 28.55 -13.50 -17.79
CA SER A 123 28.53 -13.44 -16.31
C SER A 123 28.09 -14.73 -15.60
N ALA A 124 27.18 -15.53 -16.17
CA ALA A 124 26.62 -16.69 -15.46
C ALA A 124 27.68 -17.78 -15.14
N VAL A 125 28.66 -17.96 -16.01
CA VAL A 125 29.74 -18.93 -15.80
C VAL A 125 30.75 -18.40 -14.78
N LEU A 126 31.01 -17.09 -14.77
CA LEU A 126 31.90 -16.45 -13.80
C LEU A 126 31.31 -16.42 -12.39
N SER A 127 29.98 -16.26 -12.24
CA SER A 127 29.31 -16.34 -10.93
C SER A 127 29.43 -17.74 -10.30
N PHE A 128 29.28 -18.79 -11.11
CA PHE A 128 29.45 -20.17 -10.65
C PHE A 128 30.90 -20.53 -10.35
N VAL A 129 31.85 -20.02 -11.16
CA VAL A 129 33.28 -20.20 -10.93
C VAL A 129 33.73 -19.46 -9.67
N ASN A 130 33.26 -18.22 -9.43
CA ASN A 130 33.58 -17.46 -8.23
C ASN A 130 33.09 -18.17 -6.96
N TRP A 131 31.91 -18.81 -7.01
CA TRP A 131 31.39 -19.63 -5.92
C TRP A 131 32.24 -20.89 -5.67
N LEU A 132 32.68 -21.57 -6.72
CA LEU A 132 33.52 -22.77 -6.59
C LEU A 132 34.95 -22.43 -6.13
N THR A 133 35.52 -21.30 -6.56
CA THR A 133 36.87 -20.87 -6.14
C THR A 133 36.91 -20.32 -4.71
N LEU A 134 35.79 -19.85 -4.16
CA LEU A 134 35.71 -19.36 -2.78
C LEU A 134 35.64 -20.47 -1.72
N SER A 135 35.48 -21.74 -2.12
CA SER A 135 35.53 -22.86 -1.17
C SER A 135 36.97 -23.25 -0.73
N GLY A 136 37.99 -22.57 -1.27
CA GLY A 136 39.40 -22.92 -1.06
C GLY A 136 40.29 -21.92 -0.31
N ALA A 137 39.78 -20.77 0.16
CA ALA A 137 40.62 -19.80 0.87
C ALA A 137 39.92 -19.23 2.12
N GLU A 138 40.44 -19.62 3.28
CA GLU A 138 40.16 -18.97 4.55
C GLU A 138 40.61 -17.50 4.50
N GLN A 139 39.68 -16.54 4.63
CA GLN A 139 39.78 -15.36 5.51
C GLN A 139 38.69 -14.31 5.24
N SER A 140 37.94 -14.01 6.31
CA SER A 140 37.30 -12.72 6.67
C SER A 140 36.52 -11.91 5.61
N GLY A 141 35.21 -11.78 5.83
CA GLY A 141 34.59 -10.43 5.75
C GLY A 141 33.38 -10.21 4.83
N GLN A 142 32.91 -11.18 4.06
CA GLN A 142 31.65 -11.02 3.30
C GLN A 142 30.77 -12.26 3.46
N ARG A 143 29.90 -12.21 4.48
CA ARG A 143 28.77 -13.15 4.58
C ARG A 143 27.75 -12.77 3.51
N GLY A 144 27.40 -13.70 2.63
CA GLY A 144 26.15 -13.61 1.87
C GLY A 144 24.94 -13.48 2.82
N PRO A 145 23.74 -13.13 2.31
CA PRO A 145 22.56 -13.00 3.15
C PRO A 145 22.34 -14.28 3.95
N SER A 146 22.34 -14.17 5.28
CA SER A 146 22.08 -15.31 6.16
C SER A 146 20.68 -15.85 5.87
N THR A 147 20.50 -17.18 6.03
CA THR A 147 19.18 -17.83 5.90
C THR A 147 18.11 -17.14 6.75
N GLU A 148 18.50 -16.63 7.92
CA GLU A 148 17.69 -15.84 8.84
C GLU A 148 17.17 -14.52 8.22
N ASN A 149 17.98 -13.82 7.42
CA ASN A 149 17.55 -12.59 6.74
C ASN A 149 16.52 -12.88 5.64
N GLN A 150 16.68 -14.02 4.95
CA GLN A 150 15.73 -14.43 3.91
C GLN A 150 14.38 -14.83 4.53
N GLU A 151 14.39 -15.57 5.64
CA GLU A 151 13.18 -15.91 6.40
C GLU A 151 12.46 -14.66 6.92
N ALA A 152 13.21 -13.68 7.45
CA ALA A 152 12.66 -12.40 7.86
C ALA A 152 12.00 -11.65 6.69
N LYS A 153 12.68 -11.53 5.53
CA LYS A 153 12.08 -10.89 4.34
C LYS A 153 10.79 -11.60 3.90
N GLN A 154 10.75 -12.93 3.92
CA GLN A 154 9.52 -13.70 3.62
C GLN A 154 8.40 -13.42 4.63
N ALA A 155 8.71 -13.37 5.92
CA ALA A 155 7.74 -13.03 6.96
C ALA A 155 7.19 -11.60 6.79
N ALA A 156 8.03 -10.64 6.40
CA ALA A 156 7.63 -9.28 6.06
C ALA A 156 6.63 -9.27 4.89
N MET A 157 6.98 -9.90 3.77
CA MET A 157 6.10 -10.00 2.59
C MET A 157 4.75 -10.65 2.91
N LEU A 158 4.76 -11.75 3.67
CA LEU A 158 3.52 -12.42 4.12
C LEU A 158 2.67 -11.52 5.01
N CYS A 159 3.30 -10.77 5.91
CA CYS A 159 2.60 -9.81 6.77
C CYS A 159 1.94 -8.70 5.94
N ILE A 160 2.66 -8.07 5.01
CA ILE A 160 2.14 -7.00 4.16
C ILE A 160 1.02 -7.50 3.25
N LYS A 161 1.17 -8.69 2.68
CA LYS A 161 0.09 -9.33 1.91
C LYS A 161 -1.18 -9.52 2.74
N GLN A 162 -1.06 -9.90 4.00
CA GLN A 162 -2.22 -10.03 4.92
C GLN A 162 -2.81 -8.67 5.33
N CYS A 163 -2.01 -7.61 5.31
CA CYS A 163 -2.48 -6.25 5.55
C CYS A 163 -3.33 -5.73 4.39
N ASP A 164 -3.18 -6.30 3.18
CA ASP A 164 -3.96 -5.98 1.99
C ASP A 164 -3.97 -4.48 1.63
N PRO A 165 -2.81 -3.87 1.36
CA PRO A 165 -2.70 -2.42 1.11
C PRO A 165 -3.49 -1.95 -0.12
N GLU A 166 -3.66 -2.81 -1.13
CA GLU A 166 -4.44 -2.52 -2.34
C GLU A 166 -5.91 -2.20 -2.02
N LYS A 167 -6.43 -2.81 -0.95
CA LYS A 167 -7.78 -2.60 -0.48
C LYS A 167 -8.06 -1.14 -0.09
N LEU A 168 -7.06 -0.40 0.42
CA LEU A 168 -7.22 1.05 0.68
C LEU A 168 -7.53 1.83 -0.60
N ILE A 169 -6.95 1.43 -1.72
CA ILE A 169 -7.15 2.07 -3.02
C ILE A 169 -8.50 1.68 -3.61
N THR A 170 -8.82 0.39 -3.65
CA THR A 170 -10.06 -0.13 -4.24
C THR A 170 -11.32 0.20 -3.43
N GLU A 171 -11.21 0.29 -2.11
CA GLU A 171 -12.32 0.71 -1.23
C GLU A 171 -12.40 2.22 -1.03
N SER A 172 -11.48 3.02 -1.58
CA SER A 172 -11.54 4.49 -1.51
C SER A 172 -12.84 5.07 -2.04
N LYS A 173 -13.55 4.35 -2.92
CA LYS A 173 -14.89 4.69 -3.44
C LYS A 173 -16.00 4.74 -2.38
N PHE A 174 -15.78 4.13 -1.22
CA PHE A 174 -16.71 4.16 -0.09
C PHE A 174 -16.41 5.31 0.86
N LEU A 175 -15.27 6.01 0.69
CA LEU A 175 -14.93 7.14 1.54
C LEU A 175 -15.85 8.33 1.28
N GLN A 176 -16.20 9.01 2.37
CA GLN A 176 -16.81 10.33 2.33
C GLN A 176 -15.87 11.34 1.66
N LEU A 177 -16.46 12.40 1.08
CA LEU A 177 -15.73 13.38 0.28
C LEU A 177 -14.58 14.02 1.07
N GLU A 178 -14.81 14.31 2.35
CA GLU A 178 -13.84 14.95 3.24
C GLU A 178 -12.62 14.06 3.46
N SER A 179 -12.84 12.77 3.78
CA SER A 179 -11.73 11.82 3.98
C SER A 179 -10.99 11.53 2.69
N LEU A 180 -11.72 11.41 1.57
CA LEU A 180 -11.13 11.21 0.25
C LEU A 180 -10.22 12.38 -0.14
N GLN A 181 -10.63 13.62 0.15
CA GLN A 181 -9.80 14.81 -0.09
C GLN A 181 -8.51 14.77 0.75
N GLU A 182 -8.58 14.35 2.01
CA GLU A 182 -7.39 14.20 2.85
C GLU A 182 -6.47 13.07 2.36
N LEU A 183 -7.02 11.95 1.88
CA LEU A 183 -6.23 10.89 1.23
C LEU A 183 -5.52 11.38 -0.04
N MET A 184 -6.22 12.15 -0.89
CA MET A 184 -5.61 12.72 -2.09
C MET A 184 -4.51 13.72 -1.75
N LYS A 185 -4.73 14.60 -0.76
CA LYS A 185 -3.70 15.53 -0.26
C LYS A 185 -2.51 14.79 0.33
N ALA A 186 -2.76 13.71 1.08
CA ALA A 186 -1.71 12.88 1.63
C ALA A 186 -0.81 12.30 0.53
N LEU A 187 -1.40 11.74 -0.53
CA LEU A 187 -0.65 11.23 -1.68
C LEU A 187 0.19 12.29 -2.39
N ILE A 188 -0.37 13.49 -2.59
CA ILE A 188 0.38 14.63 -3.16
C ILE A 188 1.47 15.11 -2.20
N SER A 189 1.30 14.95 -0.90
CA SER A 189 2.30 15.39 0.09
C SER A 189 3.48 14.44 0.24
N VAL A 190 3.34 13.19 -0.18
CA VAL A 190 4.42 12.19 -0.12
C VAL A 190 5.18 12.08 -1.45
N THR A 191 4.69 12.70 -2.53
CA THR A 191 5.47 12.82 -3.76
C THR A 191 6.73 13.65 -3.48
N PRO A 192 7.90 13.25 -3.99
CA PRO A 192 9.13 13.97 -3.77
C PRO A 192 9.09 15.38 -4.37
N ASP A 193 9.71 16.35 -3.68
CA ASP A 193 9.87 17.73 -4.16
C ASP A 193 10.97 17.79 -5.24
N GLU A 194 11.10 18.92 -5.97
CA GLU A 194 12.07 19.06 -7.07
C GLU A 194 13.53 18.76 -6.68
N GLU A 195 13.91 18.94 -5.40
CA GLU A 195 15.27 18.66 -4.91
C GLU A 195 15.51 17.19 -4.53
N THR A 196 14.44 16.43 -4.26
CA THR A 196 14.48 15.02 -3.85
C THR A 196 13.77 14.12 -4.86
N TYR A 197 13.59 14.61 -6.09
CA TYR A 197 12.82 13.96 -7.14
C TYR A 197 13.34 12.56 -7.45
N ASP A 198 12.54 11.56 -7.10
CA ASP A 198 12.69 10.17 -7.49
C ASP A 198 11.55 9.83 -8.46
N GLU A 199 11.91 9.45 -9.69
CA GLU A 199 10.97 9.15 -10.76
C GLU A 199 10.07 7.95 -10.41
N GLU A 200 10.60 6.95 -9.71
CA GLU A 200 9.87 5.74 -9.33
C GLU A 200 8.84 6.05 -8.26
N ASP A 201 9.21 6.85 -7.26
CA ASP A 201 8.29 7.32 -6.22
C ASP A 201 7.17 8.19 -6.82
N ALA A 202 7.52 9.12 -7.72
CA ALA A 202 6.56 9.97 -8.40
C ALA A 202 5.59 9.15 -9.28
N ALA A 203 6.11 8.17 -10.03
CA ALA A 203 5.30 7.27 -10.84
C ALA A 203 4.35 6.42 -9.97
N PHE A 204 4.83 5.88 -8.86
CA PHE A 204 4.01 5.13 -7.91
C PHE A 204 2.89 6.00 -7.32
N CYS A 205 3.20 7.18 -6.81
CA CYS A 205 2.19 8.09 -6.26
C CYS A 205 1.16 8.51 -7.30
N LEU A 206 1.59 8.79 -8.55
CA LEU A 206 0.70 9.13 -9.65
C LEU A 206 -0.23 7.96 -10.00
N GLU A 207 0.29 6.74 -10.10
CA GLU A 207 -0.52 5.54 -10.36
C GLU A 207 -1.57 5.33 -9.25
N MET A 208 -1.18 5.46 -7.98
CA MET A 208 -2.12 5.34 -6.87
C MET A 208 -3.23 6.41 -6.94
N LEU A 209 -2.88 7.66 -7.27
CA LEU A 209 -3.85 8.73 -7.49
C LEU A 209 -4.81 8.40 -8.64
N LEU A 210 -4.29 7.92 -9.77
CA LEU A 210 -5.11 7.52 -10.93
C LEU A 210 -6.08 6.40 -10.56
N ARG A 211 -5.63 5.36 -9.87
CA ARG A 211 -6.50 4.27 -9.41
C ARG A 211 -7.60 4.75 -8.48
N ILE A 212 -7.30 5.62 -7.51
CA ILE A 212 -8.31 6.21 -6.61
C ILE A 212 -9.35 7.02 -7.40
N VAL A 213 -8.90 7.86 -8.34
CA VAL A 213 -9.78 8.65 -9.19
C VAL A 213 -10.68 7.76 -10.05
N MET A 214 -10.12 6.70 -10.62
CA MET A 214 -10.86 5.76 -11.46
C MET A 214 -11.91 4.98 -10.66
N GLU A 215 -11.56 4.46 -9.49
CA GLU A 215 -12.51 3.78 -8.59
C GLU A 215 -13.67 4.70 -8.17
N ASN A 216 -13.35 5.95 -7.81
CA ASN A 216 -14.35 6.92 -7.41
C ASN A 216 -15.23 7.39 -8.58
N ARG A 217 -14.67 7.59 -9.78
CA ARG A 217 -15.43 7.95 -10.98
C ARG A 217 -16.35 6.82 -11.43
N LEU A 218 -15.82 5.61 -11.56
CA LEU A 218 -16.56 4.45 -12.06
C LEU A 218 -17.72 4.11 -11.14
N GLN A 219 -17.51 4.08 -9.83
CA GLN A 219 -18.59 3.77 -8.89
C GLN A 219 -19.64 4.87 -8.81
N ARG A 220 -19.25 6.16 -8.79
CA ARG A 220 -20.22 7.26 -8.79
C ARG A 220 -21.04 7.25 -10.08
N ALA A 221 -20.40 7.10 -11.24
CA ALA A 221 -21.11 6.93 -12.51
C ALA A 221 -22.05 5.71 -12.50
N ALA A 222 -21.57 4.54 -12.06
CA ALA A 222 -22.38 3.32 -11.98
C ALA A 222 -23.58 3.47 -11.02
N SER A 223 -23.41 4.14 -9.88
CA SER A 223 -24.50 4.41 -8.94
C SER A 223 -25.53 5.38 -9.52
N TRP A 224 -25.10 6.41 -10.26
CA TRP A 224 -25.99 7.28 -11.02
C TRP A 224 -26.77 6.51 -12.09
N TRP A 225 -26.10 5.67 -12.89
CA TRP A 225 -26.75 4.85 -13.91
C TRP A 225 -27.70 3.81 -13.32
N ARG A 226 -27.34 3.18 -12.19
CA ARG A 226 -28.23 2.28 -11.44
C ARG A 226 -29.45 3.02 -10.90
N GLY A 227 -29.27 4.24 -10.39
CA GLY A 227 -30.38 5.09 -9.93
C GLY A 227 -31.32 5.48 -11.07
N LEU A 228 -30.78 5.86 -12.24
CA LEU A 228 -31.56 6.14 -13.45
C LEU A 228 -32.28 4.88 -13.95
N TRP A 229 -31.61 3.73 -13.96
CA TRP A 229 -32.23 2.46 -14.31
C TRP A 229 -33.38 2.11 -13.36
N TRP A 230 -33.19 2.24 -12.05
CA TRP A 230 -34.23 1.98 -11.05
C TRP A 230 -35.41 2.95 -11.21
N ALA A 231 -35.15 4.25 -11.33
CA ALA A 231 -36.16 5.27 -11.60
C ALA A 231 -36.92 5.02 -12.92
N SER A 232 -36.22 4.56 -13.97
CA SER A 232 -36.85 4.19 -15.25
C SER A 232 -37.66 2.89 -15.16
N SER A 233 -37.30 1.99 -14.23
CA SER A 233 -38.00 0.73 -13.99
C SER A 233 -39.28 0.93 -13.17
N ASP A 234 -39.33 1.98 -12.35
CA ASP A 234 -40.52 2.38 -11.57
C ASP A 234 -41.48 3.31 -12.35
N TRP A 235 -41.01 3.92 -13.44
CA TRP A 235 -41.80 4.80 -14.31
C TRP A 235 -43.10 4.18 -14.87
N PRO A 236 -43.18 2.88 -15.24
CA PRO A 236 -44.41 2.26 -15.71
C PRO A 236 -45.50 2.12 -14.64
N SER A 237 -45.12 2.11 -13.35
CA SER A 237 -46.06 1.92 -12.23
C SER A 237 -46.73 3.23 -11.81
N ALA A 238 -46.05 4.37 -11.95
CA ALA A 238 -46.60 5.69 -11.63
C ALA A 238 -47.61 6.18 -12.69
N CYS A 239 -47.37 5.90 -13.98
CA CYS A 239 -48.26 6.33 -15.07
C CYS A 239 -49.61 5.58 -15.13
N CYS A 240 -49.76 4.47 -14.40
CA CYS A 240 -51.02 3.73 -14.30
C CYS A 240 -51.92 4.20 -13.14
N ALA A 241 -51.41 4.98 -12.19
CA ALA A 241 -52.17 5.43 -11.02
C ALA A 241 -52.95 6.75 -11.22
N GLU A 242 -52.66 7.50 -12.29
CA GLU A 242 -53.33 8.78 -12.62
C GLU A 242 -54.40 8.65 -13.71
N ARG A 243 -54.85 7.42 -14.02
CA ARG A 243 -55.84 7.14 -15.07
C ARG A 243 -57.04 6.36 -14.53
N THR A 244 -57.68 6.88 -13.49
CA THR A 244 -59.03 6.53 -13.02
C THR A 244 -59.70 7.79 -12.51
#